data_AF-A0A931VPP4-F1
#
_entry.id   AF-A0A931VPP4-F1
#
_cell.length_a   1.000
_cell.length_b   1.000
_cell.length_c   1.000
_cell.angle_alpha   90.00
_cell.angle_beta   90.00
_cell.angle_gamma   90.00
#
_symmetry.space_group_name_H-M   'P 1'
#
loop_
_entity.id
_entity.type
_entity.pdbx_description
1 polymer ?
#
loop_
_entity_poly.entity_id
_entity_poly.type
_entity_poly.pdbx_seq_one_letter_code
_entity_poly.pdbx_strand_id
1 'polypeptide(L)' 'MQFQLEKLNEEITACRKCPRLVQWREEVARTKRKAYLDWEYWGKP' A
#
# COMPACT_ATOMS: atom_id res chain seq x y z
N MET A 1 6.35 -24.39 1.74
CA MET A 1 5.04 -23.75 1.99
C MET A 1 5.14 -22.24 2.20
N GLN A 2 6.21 -21.71 2.81
CA GLN A 2 6.44 -20.25 2.96
C GLN A 2 6.63 -19.52 1.61
N PHE A 3 7.38 -20.12 0.68
CA PHE A 3 7.70 -19.55 -0.64
C PHE A 3 6.48 -19.15 -1.49
N GLN A 4 5.36 -19.85 -1.34
CA GLN A 4 4.14 -19.57 -2.09
C GLN A 4 3.45 -18.29 -1.59
N LEU A 5 3.45 -18.07 -0.27
CA LEU A 5 2.87 -16.88 0.33
C LEU A 5 3.74 -15.64 0.06
N GLU A 6 5.05 -15.79 0.07
CA GLU A 6 6.00 -14.73 -0.29
C GLU A 6 5.76 -14.24 -1.72
N LYS A 7 5.70 -15.18 -2.69
CA LYS A 7 5.41 -14.85 -4.09
C LYS A 7 4.05 -14.17 -4.27
N LEU A 8 3.01 -14.69 -3.62
CA LEU A 8 1.68 -14.09 -3.67
C LEU A 8 1.68 -12.66 -3.10
N ASN A 9 2.39 -12.45 -2.00
CA ASN A 9 2.53 -11.13 -1.39
C ASN A 9 3.26 -10.14 -2.30
N GLU A 10 4.32 -10.57 -3.00
CA GLU A 10 5.00 -9.74 -4.01
C GLU A 10 4.05 -9.34 -5.14
N GLU A 11 3.27 -10.28 -5.68
CA GLU A 11 2.30 -10.01 -6.76
C GLU A 11 1.22 -9.00 -6.32
N ILE A 12 0.71 -9.15 -5.09
CA ILE A 12 -0.31 -8.25 -4.52
C ILE A 12 0.29 -6.86 -4.27
N THR A 13 1.44 -6.78 -3.59
CA THR A 13 2.08 -5.51 -3.22
C THR A 13 2.63 -4.73 -4.42
N ALA A 14 2.88 -5.40 -5.55
CA ALA A 14 3.23 -4.75 -6.82
C ALA A 14 2.02 -4.30 -7.66
N CYS A 15 0.78 -4.63 -7.26
CA CYS A 15 -0.40 -4.40 -8.09
C CYS A 15 -0.73 -2.90 -8.25
N ARG A 16 -0.86 -2.46 -9.51
CA ARG A 16 -1.23 -1.09 -9.91
C ARG A 16 -2.40 -1.03 -10.91
N LYS A 17 -3.22 -2.09 -10.97
CA LYS A 17 -4.32 -2.23 -11.96
C LYS A 17 -5.43 -1.18 -11.85
N CYS A 18 -5.55 -0.48 -10.71
CA CYS A 18 -6.62 0.48 -10.44
C CYS A 18 -6.08 1.91 -10.29
N PRO A 19 -6.01 2.72 -11.36
CA PRO A 19 -5.36 4.04 -11.33
C PRO A 19 -5.90 4.97 -10.25
N ARG A 20 -7.23 5.03 -10.07
CA ARG A 20 -7.88 5.85 -9.04
C ARG A 20 -7.45 5.46 -7.62
N LEU A 21 -7.37 4.15 -7.34
CA LEU A 21 -6.98 3.67 -6.01
C LEU A 21 -5.49 3.87 -5.74
N VAL A 22 -4.66 3.67 -6.77
CA VAL A 22 -3.21 3.91 -6.71
C VAL A 22 -2.93 5.37 -6.39
N GLN A 23 -3.56 6.30 -7.10
CA GLN A 23 -3.41 7.73 -6.86
C GLN A 23 -3.83 8.09 -5.42
N TRP A 24 -4.99 7.60 -4.97
CA TRP A 24 -5.51 7.89 -3.64
C TRP A 24 -4.59 7.38 -2.52
N ARG A 25 -4.13 6.12 -2.58
CA ARG A 25 -3.27 5.57 -1.51
C ARG A 25 -1.92 6.27 -1.45
N GLU A 26 -1.35 6.66 -2.59
CA GLU A 26 -0.07 7.40 -2.66
C GLU A 26 -0.22 8.81 -2.05
N GLU A 27 -1.34 9.49 -2.32
CA GLU A 27 -1.64 10.79 -1.73
C GLU A 27 -1.83 10.71 -0.21
N VAL A 28 -2.59 9.72 0.27
CA VAL A 28 -2.81 9.51 1.71
C VAL A 28 -1.53 9.10 2.43
N ALA A 29 -0.68 8.26 1.82
CA ALA A 29 0.60 7.86 2.40
C ALA A 29 1.57 9.04 2.55
N ARG A 30 1.59 9.96 1.57
CA ARG A 30 2.41 11.18 1.62
C ARG A 30 1.89 12.23 2.59
N THR A 31 0.60 12.53 2.50
CA THR A 31 0.02 13.66 3.24
C THR A 31 -0.25 13.28 4.70
N LYS A 32 -0.65 12.02 4.92
CA LYS A 32 -1.24 11.48 6.15
C LYS A 32 -2.45 12.30 6.62
N ARG A 33 -3.40 11.65 7.27
CA ARG A 33 -4.47 12.40 7.95
C ARG A 33 -3.85 13.10 9.16
N LYS A 34 -4.19 14.37 9.41
CA LYS A 34 -3.66 15.16 10.56
C LYS A 34 -3.73 14.41 11.89
N ALA A 35 -4.81 13.66 12.13
CA ALA A 35 -5.00 12.88 13.35
C ALA A 35 -4.02 11.68 13.52
N TYR A 36 -3.33 11.28 12.45
CA TYR A 36 -2.45 10.11 12.38
C TYR A 36 -1.07 10.47 11.83
N LEU A 37 -0.65 11.74 11.94
CA LEU A 37 0.64 12.19 11.42
C LEU A 37 1.81 11.42 12.04
N ASP A 38 1.71 11.14 13.33
CA ASP A 38 2.74 10.47 14.12
C ASP A 38 2.75 8.94 13.93
N TRP A 39 1.83 8.40 13.13
CA TRP A 39 1.71 6.96 12.93
C TRP A 39 2.51 6.51 11.72
N GLU A 40 3.15 5.35 11.85
CA GLU A 40 3.74 4.65 10.71
C GLU A 40 2.61 4.02 9.87
N TYR A 41 2.53 4.40 8.60
CA TYR A 41 1.45 3.99 7.71
C TYR A 41 2.01 3.05 6.65
N TRP A 42 1.36 1.91 6.43
CA TRP A 42 1.83 0.90 5.48
C TRP A 42 1.90 1.40 4.03
N GLY A 43 0.82 2.00 3.52
CA GLY A 43 0.79 2.69 2.21
C GLY A 43 0.92 1.81 0.95
N LYS A 44 1.27 0.52 1.07
CA LYS A 44 1.25 -0.44 -0.05
C LYS A 44 -0.20 -0.90 -0.35
N PRO A 45 -0.46 -1.53 -1.53
CA PRO A 45 -1.73 -2.21 -1.78
C PRO A 45 -2.22 -3.08 -0.62
#